data_AF-A0A6J2TJC3-F1
#
_entry.id   AF-A0A6J2TJC3-F1
#
_cell.length_a   1.000
_cell.length_b   1.000
_cell.length_c   1.000
_cell.angle_alpha   90.00
_cell.angle_beta   90.00
_cell.angle_gamma   90.00
#
_symmetry.space_group_name_H-M   'P 1'
#
loop_
_entity.id
_entity.type
_entity.pdbx_description
1 polymer ?
#
loop_
_entity_poly.entity_id
_entity_poly.type
_entity_poly.pdbx_seq_one_letter_code
_entity_poly.pdbx_strand_id
1 'polypeptide(L)'
;MSGSFVPINVPEWDVDKTKLFLTLYNSRKHEFRDPCIKKRDLWQEIISVMEKECDMHGLDPIKADRKFRNLKQKYDNLMDHAKKYGTTKTSWTYFREMQQIYCDSPSVAPYHSVSSYPSFEENDPKQETNMQGLNVECIIKEEQSRSSFCSDSASSSILSVGNNISALPPEKKRKMEEHRQPSMQEEENLDPDERRLEVLSGIRDALERANDIQAERNELLKEYIAIQSRNN
;
A
#
# COMPACT_ATOMS: atom_id res chain seq x y z
N MET A 1 32.89 41.38 0.80
CA MET A 1 33.06 39.93 0.63
C MET A 1 31.79 39.40 -0.01
N SER A 2 31.80 39.21 -1.34
CA SER A 2 30.64 38.76 -2.08
C SER A 2 30.48 37.26 -1.89
N GLY A 3 29.54 36.85 -1.03
CA GLY A 3 29.19 35.44 -0.87
C GLY A 3 28.49 34.94 -2.12
N SER A 4 29.20 34.16 -2.94
CA SER A 4 28.62 33.46 -4.09
C SER A 4 27.58 32.47 -3.59
N PHE A 5 26.30 32.75 -3.86
CA PHE A 5 25.21 31.83 -3.60
C PHE A 5 25.34 30.65 -4.57
N VAL A 6 25.88 29.52 -4.08
CA VAL A 6 25.89 28.28 -4.84
C VAL A 6 24.45 27.78 -4.87
N PRO A 7 23.79 27.71 -6.03
CA PRO A 7 22.42 27.23 -6.10
C PRO A 7 22.38 25.79 -5.59
N ILE A 8 21.50 25.54 -4.63
CA ILE A 8 21.20 24.19 -4.14
C ILE A 8 20.58 23.44 -5.31
N ASN A 9 21.40 22.70 -6.04
CA ASN A 9 20.94 21.89 -7.16
C ASN A 9 20.17 20.71 -6.58
N VAL A 10 18.84 20.71 -6.75
CA VAL A 10 17.99 19.63 -6.25
C VAL A 10 18.25 18.42 -7.14
N PRO A 11 18.67 17.26 -6.58
CA PRO A 11 19.00 16.09 -7.40
C PRO A 11 17.77 15.62 -8.17
N GLU A 12 17.86 15.71 -9.49
CA GLU A 12 16.79 15.33 -10.41
C GLU A 12 16.84 13.83 -10.73
N TRP A 13 15.71 13.17 -10.56
CA TRP A 13 15.55 11.74 -10.82
C TRP A 13 15.17 11.50 -12.27
N ASP A 14 16.17 11.29 -13.10
CA ASP A 14 15.99 10.85 -14.48
C ASP A 14 15.68 9.34 -14.57
N VAL A 15 15.20 8.89 -15.73
CA VAL A 15 14.89 7.49 -16.03
C VAL A 15 16.13 6.62 -15.90
N ASP A 16 17.23 7.01 -16.51
CA ASP A 16 18.46 6.23 -16.50
C ASP A 16 19.10 6.18 -15.10
N LYS A 17 19.09 7.32 -14.40
CA LYS A 17 19.51 7.41 -12.99
C LYS A 17 18.66 6.53 -12.09
N THR A 18 17.34 6.50 -12.29
CA THR A 18 16.43 5.67 -11.49
C THR A 18 16.64 4.17 -11.80
N LYS A 19 16.90 3.80 -13.06
CA LYS A 19 17.25 2.42 -13.42
C LYS A 19 18.56 1.99 -12.78
N LEU A 20 19.61 2.82 -12.88
CA LEU A 20 20.89 2.57 -12.21
C LEU A 20 20.69 2.37 -10.70
N PHE A 21 19.92 3.26 -10.06
CA PHE A 21 19.58 3.14 -8.65
C PHE A 21 18.93 1.78 -8.30
N LEU A 22 17.97 1.32 -9.10
CA LEU A 22 17.32 0.03 -8.89
C LEU A 22 18.27 -1.16 -9.10
N THR A 23 19.17 -1.08 -10.09
CA THR A 23 20.19 -2.13 -10.30
C THR A 23 21.18 -2.22 -9.14
N LEU A 24 21.65 -1.08 -8.63
CA LEU A 24 22.53 -1.01 -7.46
C LEU A 24 21.85 -1.55 -6.22
N TYR A 25 20.56 -1.23 -6.01
CA TYR A 25 19.78 -1.83 -4.95
C TYR A 25 19.66 -3.35 -5.10
N ASN A 26 19.33 -3.85 -6.30
CA ASN A 26 19.18 -5.30 -6.53
C ASN A 26 20.47 -6.07 -6.22
N SER A 27 21.64 -5.50 -6.53
CA SER A 27 22.93 -6.11 -6.20
C SER A 27 23.18 -6.27 -4.69
N ARG A 28 22.70 -5.32 -3.88
CA ARG A 28 22.88 -5.28 -2.42
C ARG A 28 21.65 -5.72 -1.63
N LYS A 29 20.61 -6.25 -2.29
CA LYS A 29 19.32 -6.56 -1.65
C LYS A 29 19.42 -7.50 -0.45
N HIS A 30 20.42 -8.37 -0.44
CA HIS A 30 20.69 -9.32 0.64
C HIS A 30 21.20 -8.61 1.91
N GLU A 31 22.00 -7.55 1.76
CA GLU A 31 22.50 -6.74 2.86
C GLU A 31 21.37 -5.93 3.52
N PHE A 32 20.38 -5.49 2.73
CA PHE A 32 19.16 -4.85 3.26
C PHE A 32 18.29 -5.79 4.12
N ARG A 33 18.48 -7.11 4.00
CA ARG A 33 17.79 -8.12 4.79
C ARG A 33 18.53 -8.43 6.09
N ASP A 34 19.83 -8.13 6.17
CA ASP A 34 20.63 -8.35 7.37
C ASP A 34 20.29 -7.29 8.43
N PRO A 35 19.81 -7.69 9.63
CA PRO A 35 19.53 -6.76 10.72
C PRO A 35 20.79 -6.13 11.33
N CYS A 36 21.98 -6.68 11.09
CA CYS A 36 23.23 -6.17 11.65
C CYS A 36 23.71 -4.91 10.93
N ILE A 37 23.29 -4.71 9.68
CA ILE A 37 23.72 -3.59 8.85
C ILE A 37 22.70 -2.45 8.94
N LYS A 38 23.19 -1.23 9.18
CA LYS A 38 22.33 -0.04 9.20
C LYS A 38 21.91 0.31 7.78
N LYS A 39 20.59 0.30 7.52
CA LYS A 39 20.02 0.66 6.22
C LYS A 39 20.47 2.03 5.70
N ARG A 40 20.68 2.99 6.60
CA ARG A 40 21.16 4.33 6.22
C ARG A 40 22.53 4.26 5.53
N ASP A 41 23.42 3.39 6.01
CA ASP A 41 24.78 3.27 5.49
C ASP A 41 24.74 2.60 4.11
N LEU A 42 23.89 1.57 3.91
CA LEU A 42 23.64 0.97 2.60
C LEU A 42 23.12 1.98 1.57
N TRP A 43 22.17 2.83 1.99
CA TRP A 43 21.67 3.91 1.12
C TRP A 43 22.77 4.91 0.78
N GLN A 44 23.64 5.24 1.73
CA GLN A 44 24.76 6.14 1.51
C GLN A 44 25.78 5.55 0.52
N GLU A 45 26.08 4.26 0.62
CA GLU A 45 26.96 3.59 -0.36
C GLU A 45 26.38 3.60 -1.77
N ILE A 46 25.08 3.33 -1.92
CA ILE A 46 24.41 3.43 -3.22
C ILE A 46 24.53 4.85 -3.78
N ILE A 47 24.32 5.87 -2.95
CA ILE A 47 24.49 7.28 -3.35
C ILE A 47 25.92 7.55 -3.79
N SER A 48 26.92 7.10 -3.03
CA SER A 48 28.33 7.28 -3.39
C SER A 48 28.70 6.61 -4.72
N VAL A 49 28.05 5.50 -5.09
CA VAL A 49 28.23 4.90 -6.42
C VAL A 49 27.52 5.73 -7.49
N MET A 50 26.30 6.21 -7.24
CA MET A 50 25.59 7.08 -8.18
C MET A 50 26.29 8.42 -8.41
N GLU A 51 26.93 8.99 -7.39
CA GLU A 51 27.75 10.20 -7.52
C GLU A 51 28.93 10.00 -8.45
N LYS A 52 29.51 8.79 -8.50
CA LYS A 52 30.63 8.45 -9.39
C LYS A 52 30.19 8.16 -10.82
N GLU A 53 29.05 7.52 -10.99
CA GLU A 53 28.59 7.02 -12.30
C GLU A 53 27.73 8.04 -13.07
N CYS A 54 26.96 8.90 -12.39
CA CYS A 54 25.99 9.79 -13.04
C CYS A 54 25.96 11.24 -12.52
N ASP A 55 27.06 11.69 -11.88
CA ASP A 55 27.26 13.07 -11.38
C ASP A 55 26.10 13.62 -10.53
N MET A 56 25.41 12.73 -9.81
CA MET A 56 24.23 13.09 -9.02
C MET A 56 24.64 13.50 -7.61
N HIS A 57 25.09 14.75 -7.47
CA HIS A 57 25.56 15.28 -6.19
C HIS A 57 24.43 15.71 -5.24
N GLY A 58 24.69 15.62 -3.93
CA GLY A 58 23.84 16.20 -2.90
C GLY A 58 22.56 15.42 -2.60
N LEU A 59 22.52 14.14 -2.98
CA LEU A 59 21.42 13.24 -2.60
C LEU A 59 21.62 12.76 -1.15
N ASP A 60 20.56 12.87 -0.36
CA ASP A 60 20.53 12.41 1.03
C ASP A 60 20.00 10.96 1.09
N PRO A 61 20.61 10.05 1.89
CA PRO A 61 20.11 8.69 2.12
C PRO A 61 18.60 8.60 2.37
N ILE A 62 18.03 9.56 3.09
CA ILE A 62 16.58 9.59 3.39
C ILE A 62 15.77 9.84 2.11
N LYS A 63 16.26 10.69 1.20
CA LYS A 63 15.61 10.95 -0.09
C LYS A 63 15.69 9.73 -1.01
N ALA A 64 16.81 9.02 -1.02
CA ALA A 64 16.97 7.76 -1.75
C ALA A 64 16.00 6.68 -1.24
N ASP A 65 15.94 6.48 0.08
CA ASP A 65 14.99 5.56 0.72
C ASP A 65 13.53 5.89 0.37
N ARG A 66 13.15 7.17 0.49
CA ARG A 66 11.81 7.65 0.13
C ARG A 66 11.51 7.40 -1.35
N LYS A 67 12.47 7.64 -2.25
CA LYS A 67 12.32 7.36 -3.68
C LYS A 67 12.05 5.86 -3.90
N PHE A 68 12.83 4.99 -3.27
CA PHE A 68 12.63 3.54 -3.38
C PHE A 68 11.27 3.10 -2.87
N ARG A 69 10.84 3.57 -1.69
CA ARG A 69 9.52 3.26 -1.14
C ARG A 69 8.38 3.69 -2.06
N ASN A 70 8.48 4.85 -2.70
CA ASN A 70 7.49 5.31 -3.68
C ASN A 70 7.44 4.41 -4.92
N LEU A 71 8.60 3.96 -5.42
CA LEU A 71 8.68 3.01 -6.53
C LEU A 71 8.03 1.68 -6.13
N LYS A 72 8.35 1.17 -4.93
CA LYS A 72 7.75 -0.06 -4.40
C LYS A 72 6.23 0.06 -4.28
N GLN A 73 5.73 1.12 -3.67
CA GLN A 73 4.29 1.32 -3.53
C GLN A 73 3.58 1.27 -4.89
N LYS A 74 4.15 1.92 -5.91
CA LYS A 74 3.60 1.90 -7.27
C LYS A 74 3.62 0.49 -7.86
N TYR A 75 4.70 -0.26 -7.66
CA TYR A 75 4.79 -1.66 -8.07
C TYR A 75 3.72 -2.53 -7.39
N ASP A 76 3.59 -2.44 -6.06
CA ASP A 76 2.59 -3.19 -5.29
C ASP A 76 1.16 -2.88 -5.79
N ASN A 77 0.83 -1.59 -6.01
CA ASN A 77 -0.47 -1.18 -6.54
C ASN A 77 -0.75 -1.77 -7.94
N LEU A 78 0.28 -1.86 -8.80
CA LEU A 78 0.14 -2.48 -10.12
C LEU A 78 -0.09 -4.00 -10.02
N MET A 79 0.60 -4.67 -9.09
CA MET A 79 0.42 -6.10 -8.83
C MET A 79 -0.97 -6.40 -8.25
N ASP A 80 -1.45 -5.57 -7.32
CA ASP A 80 -2.79 -5.69 -6.76
C ASP A 80 -3.87 -5.47 -7.82
N HIS A 81 -3.69 -4.47 -8.69
CA HIS A 81 -4.59 -4.25 -9.82
C HIS A 81 -4.60 -5.45 -10.77
N ALA A 82 -3.43 -5.98 -11.12
CA ALA A 82 -3.33 -7.16 -11.96
C ALA A 82 -4.02 -8.39 -11.35
N LYS A 83 -3.88 -8.60 -10.04
CA LYS A 83 -4.54 -9.67 -9.31
C LYS A 83 -6.07 -9.54 -9.30
N LYS A 84 -6.58 -8.30 -9.18
CA LYS A 84 -8.03 -8.03 -9.14
C LYS A 84 -8.71 -8.15 -10.49
N TYR A 85 -8.07 -7.65 -11.55
CA TYR A 85 -8.69 -7.50 -12.88
C TYR A 85 -8.10 -8.44 -13.94
N GLY A 86 -7.20 -9.36 -13.55
CA GLY A 86 -6.59 -10.34 -14.45
C GLY A 86 -5.72 -9.74 -15.57
N THR A 87 -5.37 -8.46 -15.48
CA THR A 87 -4.65 -7.73 -16.54
C THR A 87 -3.37 -7.10 -16.00
N THR A 88 -2.22 -7.54 -16.53
CA THR A 88 -0.88 -7.07 -16.16
C THR A 88 -0.30 -6.04 -17.14
N LYS A 89 -1.08 -5.55 -18.12
CA LYS A 89 -0.60 -4.60 -19.12
C LYS A 89 -0.28 -3.25 -18.46
N THR A 90 0.97 -3.09 -18.03
CA THR A 90 1.50 -1.83 -17.49
C THR A 90 2.62 -1.32 -18.39
N SER A 91 2.55 -0.05 -18.78
CA SER A 91 3.59 0.65 -19.54
C SER A 91 4.63 1.31 -18.63
N TRP A 92 4.64 0.97 -17.33
CA TRP A 92 5.50 1.64 -16.37
C TRP A 92 6.97 1.28 -16.59
N THR A 93 7.79 2.29 -16.86
CA THR A 93 9.18 2.17 -17.30
C THR A 93 10.08 1.34 -16.39
N TYR A 94 9.81 1.33 -15.08
CA TYR A 94 10.62 0.63 -14.07
C TYR A 94 10.04 -0.72 -13.66
N PHE A 95 8.98 -1.18 -14.34
CA PHE A 95 8.28 -2.40 -13.94
C PHE A 95 9.18 -3.63 -14.01
N ARG A 96 10.01 -3.74 -15.05
CA ARG A 96 10.89 -4.90 -15.25
C ARG A 96 11.96 -4.99 -14.17
N GLU A 97 12.60 -3.88 -13.85
CA GLU A 97 13.65 -3.77 -12.83
C GLU A 97 13.07 -4.08 -11.44
N MET A 98 11.87 -3.57 -11.15
CA MET A 98 11.15 -3.88 -9.91
C MET A 98 10.74 -5.36 -9.85
N GLN A 99 10.20 -5.90 -10.94
CA GLN A 99 9.85 -7.31 -11.02
C GLN A 99 11.06 -8.21 -10.76
N GLN A 100 12.23 -7.88 -11.31
CA GLN A 100 13.46 -8.63 -11.04
C GLN A 100 13.84 -8.61 -9.55
N ILE A 101 13.70 -7.47 -8.87
CA ILE A 101 13.98 -7.36 -7.44
C ILE A 101 13.09 -8.31 -6.61
N TYR A 102 11.81 -8.47 -6.98
CA TYR A 102 10.84 -9.25 -6.19
C TYR A 102 10.65 -10.70 -6.65
N CYS A 103 10.82 -11.01 -7.94
CA CYS A 103 10.69 -12.36 -8.48
C CYS A 103 11.84 -13.28 -8.06
N ASP A 104 13.04 -12.74 -7.82
CA ASP A 104 14.22 -13.51 -7.39
C ASP A 104 14.14 -14.01 -5.93
N SER A 105 13.00 -13.87 -5.25
CA SER A 105 12.79 -14.42 -3.92
C SER A 105 11.99 -15.74 -4.00
N PRO A 106 12.65 -16.92 -4.05
CA PRO A 106 12.01 -18.16 -3.65
C PRO A 106 11.85 -18.13 -2.12
N SER A 107 11.00 -17.23 -1.61
CA SER A 107 10.75 -17.09 -0.18
C SER A 107 9.61 -18.01 0.20
N VAL A 108 9.98 -19.27 0.41
CA VAL A 108 9.44 -20.26 1.36
C VAL A 108 7.92 -20.19 1.54
N ALA A 109 7.22 -21.18 0.98
CA ALA A 109 5.84 -21.49 1.32
C ALA A 109 5.63 -21.39 2.85
N PRO A 110 4.47 -20.92 3.32
CA PRO A 110 4.21 -20.84 4.76
C PRO A 110 4.50 -22.20 5.39
N TYR A 111 5.38 -22.23 6.39
CA TYR A 111 5.55 -23.40 7.23
C TYR A 111 4.18 -23.72 7.85
N HIS A 112 3.45 -24.66 7.27
CA HIS A 112 2.40 -25.35 8.00
C HIS A 112 3.10 -26.01 9.18
N SER A 113 2.80 -25.52 10.38
CA SER A 113 3.28 -26.10 11.62
C SER A 113 2.67 -27.50 11.75
N VAL A 114 3.37 -28.51 11.23
CA VAL A 114 3.03 -29.92 11.44
C VAL A 114 3.62 -30.34 12.78
N SER A 115 2.89 -30.02 13.85
CA SER A 115 3.08 -30.66 15.14
C SER A 115 2.32 -31.99 15.15
N SER A 116 3.01 -33.09 14.85
CA SER A 116 2.72 -34.38 15.49
C SER A 116 3.93 -35.31 15.39
N TYR A 117 4.10 -36.09 16.45
CA TYR A 117 5.23 -36.95 16.81
C TYR A 117 5.80 -37.85 15.69
N PRO A 118 7.10 -38.19 15.72
CA PRO A 118 7.67 -39.19 14.82
C PRO A 118 7.35 -40.61 15.30
N SER A 119 6.90 -41.46 14.38
CA SER A 119 7.10 -42.90 14.44
C SER A 119 7.75 -43.31 13.13
N PHE A 120 8.96 -43.83 13.26
CA PHE A 120 9.77 -44.45 12.20
C PHE A 120 8.96 -45.51 11.48
N GLU A 121 9.07 -45.58 10.15
CA GLU A 121 9.60 -46.77 9.46
C GLU A 121 10.33 -46.35 8.18
N GLU A 122 11.54 -46.89 8.02
CA GLU A 122 12.38 -46.90 6.83
C GLU A 122 11.68 -47.63 5.67
N ASN A 123 11.93 -47.20 4.43
CA ASN A 123 12.30 -48.07 3.30
C ASN A 123 12.62 -47.21 2.04
N ASP A 124 13.86 -47.30 1.59
CA ASP A 124 14.42 -46.88 0.28
C ASP A 124 14.04 -47.95 -0.81
N PRO A 125 14.37 -47.88 -2.15
CA PRO A 125 15.28 -46.96 -2.87
C PRO A 125 14.88 -46.56 -4.34
N LYS A 126 15.80 -45.83 -5.03
CA LYS A 126 16.03 -45.67 -6.51
C LYS A 126 15.29 -44.48 -7.17
N GLN A 127 15.85 -43.63 -8.06
CA GLN A 127 16.98 -43.73 -9.01
C GLN A 127 17.35 -42.32 -9.56
N GLU A 128 18.59 -42.16 -10.05
CA GLU A 128 19.13 -40.99 -10.77
C GLU A 128 18.53 -40.80 -12.18
N THR A 129 18.42 -39.56 -12.68
CA THR A 129 18.95 -39.13 -14.02
C THR A 129 18.71 -37.63 -14.31
N ASN A 130 19.81 -36.95 -14.63
CA ASN A 130 20.08 -36.11 -15.82
C ASN A 130 19.22 -34.86 -16.19
N MET A 131 19.93 -33.93 -16.85
CA MET A 131 19.78 -32.50 -17.04
C MET A 131 18.74 -31.99 -18.07
N GLN A 132 18.61 -30.65 -18.08
CA GLN A 132 18.27 -29.72 -19.19
C GLN A 132 16.82 -29.25 -19.33
N GLY A 133 16.65 -27.92 -19.33
CA GLY A 133 15.47 -27.25 -19.87
C GLY A 133 15.06 -25.99 -19.10
N LEU A 134 15.66 -24.84 -19.44
CA LEU A 134 15.09 -23.53 -19.10
C LEU A 134 13.75 -23.38 -19.82
N ASN A 135 12.65 -23.48 -19.08
CA ASN A 135 11.36 -22.95 -19.51
C ASN A 135 10.58 -22.53 -18.26
N VAL A 136 10.47 -21.21 -18.03
CA VAL A 136 9.62 -20.66 -16.96
C VAL A 136 8.54 -19.82 -17.62
N GLU A 137 7.60 -20.53 -18.21
CA GLU A 137 6.25 -20.05 -18.45
C GLU A 137 5.46 -20.33 -17.16
N CYS A 138 5.04 -19.29 -16.45
CA CYS A 138 4.26 -19.45 -15.22
C CYS A 138 2.83 -19.87 -15.60
N ILE A 139 2.60 -21.17 -15.58
CA ILE A 139 1.30 -21.83 -15.74
C ILE A 139 0.38 -21.37 -14.59
N ILE A 140 -0.64 -20.59 -14.93
CA ILE A 140 -1.84 -20.41 -14.10
C ILE A 140 -2.65 -21.70 -14.26
N LYS A 141 -2.75 -22.50 -13.19
CA LYS A 141 -3.59 -23.71 -13.18
C LYS A 141 -5.06 -23.32 -13.08
N GLU A 142 -5.78 -23.75 -14.10
CA GLU A 142 -7.22 -23.81 -14.23
C GLU A 142 -7.74 -25.06 -13.51
N GLU A 143 -8.75 -24.92 -12.65
CA GLU A 143 -9.64 -26.03 -12.29
C GLU A 143 -11.10 -25.52 -12.32
N GLN A 144 -11.82 -25.94 -13.36
CA GLN A 144 -13.28 -26.03 -13.37
C GLN A 144 -13.67 -27.47 -13.03
N SER A 145 -14.59 -27.65 -12.07
CA SER A 145 -15.89 -28.30 -12.32
C SER A 145 -16.73 -28.46 -11.05
N ARG A 146 -17.82 -27.67 -10.97
CA ARG A 146 -19.23 -28.07 -10.78
C ARG A 146 -20.06 -26.83 -10.41
N SER A 147 -20.80 -26.26 -11.37
CA SER A 147 -22.25 -26.48 -11.61
C SER A 147 -23.11 -25.46 -10.82
N SER A 148 -24.03 -24.65 -11.37
CA SER A 148 -24.71 -24.64 -12.66
C SER A 148 -25.18 -23.22 -13.05
N PHE A 149 -25.32 -23.03 -14.35
CA PHE A 149 -26.10 -22.04 -15.10
C PHE A 149 -27.34 -21.46 -14.39
N CYS A 150 -27.55 -20.14 -14.52
CA CYS A 150 -28.82 -19.56 -14.99
C CYS A 150 -28.52 -18.26 -15.77
N SER A 151 -28.93 -18.19 -17.04
CA SER A 151 -29.14 -16.93 -17.77
C SER A 151 -30.61 -16.88 -18.17
N ASP A 152 -31.30 -15.78 -17.89
CA ASP A 152 -31.90 -14.93 -18.91
C ASP A 152 -32.73 -13.79 -18.29
N SER A 153 -32.73 -12.68 -19.00
CA SER A 153 -33.40 -11.42 -18.68
C SER A 153 -34.85 -11.37 -19.21
N ALA A 154 -35.59 -10.40 -18.65
CA ALA A 154 -36.76 -9.69 -19.20
C ALA A 154 -38.18 -10.06 -18.67
N SER A 155 -38.65 -9.16 -17.80
CA SER A 155 -39.93 -8.42 -17.81
C SER A 155 -41.29 -9.11 -17.96
N SER A 156 -42.18 -8.68 -17.04
CA SER A 156 -43.56 -8.21 -17.28
C SER A 156 -44.72 -9.06 -16.74
N SER A 157 -45.20 -8.62 -15.57
CA SER A 157 -46.59 -8.17 -15.31
C SER A 157 -47.75 -9.16 -15.14
N ILE A 158 -48.63 -8.74 -14.21
CA ILE A 158 -50.11 -8.86 -14.14
C ILE A 158 -50.72 -9.86 -13.11
N LEU A 159 -51.17 -9.26 -11.99
CA LEU A 159 -52.44 -9.36 -11.22
C LEU A 159 -52.98 -10.68 -10.62
N SER A 160 -53.42 -10.56 -9.35
CA SER A 160 -54.80 -10.79 -8.84
C SER A 160 -54.75 -11.40 -7.42
N VAL A 161 -54.97 -10.61 -6.36
CA VAL A 161 -56.26 -10.35 -5.66
C VAL A 161 -56.93 -11.63 -5.11
N GLY A 162 -57.08 -11.66 -3.79
CA GLY A 162 -57.84 -12.66 -3.04
C GLY A 162 -57.85 -12.39 -1.53
N ASN A 163 -58.72 -11.48 -1.09
CA ASN A 163 -59.02 -11.14 0.31
C ASN A 163 -59.55 -12.34 1.13
N ASN A 164 -59.31 -12.38 2.44
CA ASN A 164 -60.28 -11.91 3.46
C ASN A 164 -59.89 -12.25 4.91
N ILE A 165 -60.25 -11.29 5.74
CA ILE A 165 -60.12 -11.12 7.20
C ILE A 165 -61.11 -12.03 7.94
N SER A 166 -60.80 -12.48 9.18
CA SER A 166 -61.71 -12.38 10.33
C SER A 166 -61.14 -12.87 11.67
N ALA A 167 -61.27 -11.96 12.66
CA ALA A 167 -61.63 -12.18 14.06
C ALA A 167 -60.55 -12.46 15.14
N LEU A 168 -60.30 -11.41 15.94
CA LEU A 168 -59.89 -11.36 17.36
C LEU A 168 -61.14 -10.94 18.20
N PRO A 169 -61.13 -10.79 19.56
CA PRO A 169 -60.67 -11.60 20.73
C PRO A 169 -61.83 -11.69 21.79
N PRO A 170 -61.69 -12.03 23.12
CA PRO A 170 -60.99 -11.20 24.15
C PRO A 170 -60.43 -11.88 25.44
N GLU A 171 -59.36 -11.26 25.99
CA GLU A 171 -59.07 -10.97 27.43
C GLU A 171 -58.96 -12.11 28.48
N LYS A 172 -58.00 -12.17 29.45
CA LYS A 172 -57.57 -11.12 30.41
C LYS A 172 -56.34 -11.52 31.27
N LYS A 173 -55.35 -10.61 31.37
CA LYS A 173 -54.55 -10.16 32.55
C LYS A 173 -53.56 -11.11 33.27
N ARG A 174 -52.28 -10.69 33.37
CA ARG A 174 -51.70 -9.96 34.53
C ARG A 174 -50.24 -9.51 34.31
N LYS A 175 -49.93 -8.33 34.86
CA LYS A 175 -48.71 -7.49 34.75
C LYS A 175 -47.43 -8.14 35.31
N MET A 176 -46.28 -7.77 34.74
CA MET A 176 -45.19 -7.16 35.51
C MET A 176 -44.34 -6.25 34.61
N GLU A 177 -44.11 -5.04 35.11
CA GLU A 177 -43.35 -3.92 34.52
C GLU A 177 -41.84 -4.08 34.81
N GLU A 178 -41.04 -3.30 34.08
CA GLU A 178 -39.83 -2.59 34.54
C GLU A 178 -38.43 -3.07 34.09
N HIS A 179 -37.77 -2.11 33.42
CA HIS A 179 -36.33 -1.94 33.20
C HIS A 179 -35.62 -2.88 32.22
N ARG A 180 -35.76 -2.59 30.93
CA ARG A 180 -34.68 -2.84 29.96
C ARG A 180 -34.38 -1.55 29.19
N GLN A 181 -33.18 -1.02 29.45
CA GLN A 181 -32.66 0.24 28.93
C GLN A 181 -32.67 0.31 27.39
N PRO A 182 -32.94 1.48 26.77
CA PRO A 182 -32.61 1.70 25.38
C PRO A 182 -31.15 2.17 25.31
N SER A 183 -30.24 1.34 24.80
CA SER A 183 -28.93 1.82 24.34
C SER A 183 -28.30 0.82 23.38
N MET A 184 -27.56 1.35 22.40
CA MET A 184 -26.53 0.69 21.58
C MET A 184 -26.87 0.25 20.14
N GLN A 185 -27.98 0.65 19.50
CA GLN A 185 -28.18 0.28 18.07
C GLN A 185 -28.70 1.39 17.16
N GLU A 186 -28.72 2.64 17.62
CA GLU A 186 -28.96 3.81 16.76
C GLU A 186 -27.62 4.41 16.29
N GLU A 187 -26.67 3.57 15.89
CA GLU A 187 -25.64 3.96 14.92
C GLU A 187 -26.13 3.57 13.53
N GLU A 188 -27.30 4.10 13.18
CA GLU A 188 -27.94 3.87 11.89
C GLU A 188 -27.50 4.99 10.92
N ASN A 189 -26.68 4.62 9.93
CA ASN A 189 -26.54 5.29 8.64
C ASN A 189 -26.00 6.74 8.60
N LEU A 190 -24.80 7.03 9.12
CA LEU A 190 -24.01 8.09 8.47
C LEU A 190 -23.47 7.53 7.16
N ASP A 191 -23.94 8.09 6.05
CA ASP A 191 -23.44 7.84 4.71
C ASP A 191 -21.91 7.85 4.76
N PRO A 192 -21.19 6.83 4.23
CA PRO A 192 -19.72 6.82 4.20
C PRO A 192 -19.12 8.12 3.65
N ASP A 193 -19.86 8.88 2.86
CA ASP A 193 -19.46 10.19 2.37
C ASP A 193 -19.48 11.30 3.44
N GLU A 194 -20.33 11.24 4.45
CA GLU A 194 -20.36 12.22 5.55
C GLU A 194 -19.13 12.07 6.46
N ARG A 195 -18.71 10.83 6.77
CA ARG A 195 -17.45 10.58 7.49
C ARG A 195 -16.23 11.06 6.70
N ARG A 196 -16.26 10.94 5.37
CA ARG A 196 -15.20 11.47 4.50
C ARG A 196 -15.17 13.00 4.52
N LEU A 197 -16.33 13.64 4.49
CA LEU A 197 -16.45 15.10 4.59
C LEU A 197 -15.94 15.62 5.93
N GLU A 198 -16.21 14.92 7.03
CA GLU A 198 -15.71 15.29 8.36
C GLU A 198 -14.18 15.24 8.42
N VAL A 199 -13.57 14.16 7.89
CA VAL A 199 -12.10 14.05 7.81
C VAL A 199 -11.50 15.16 6.94
N LEU A 200 -12.12 15.47 5.80
CA LEU A 200 -11.66 16.54 4.91
C LEU A 200 -11.79 17.93 5.56
N SER A 201 -12.88 18.17 6.29
CA SER A 201 -13.07 19.39 7.08
C SER A 201 -11.98 19.53 8.13
N GLY A 202 -11.70 18.47 8.89
CA GLY A 202 -10.64 18.49 9.90
C GLY A 202 -9.24 18.75 9.33
N ILE A 203 -8.95 18.20 8.14
CA ILE A 203 -7.70 18.48 7.42
C ILE A 203 -7.64 19.96 6.98
N ARG A 204 -8.74 20.50 6.45
CA ARG A 204 -8.83 21.91 6.06
C ARG A 204 -8.57 22.83 7.25
N ASP A 205 -9.24 22.59 8.39
CA ASP A 205 -9.09 23.42 9.59
C ASP A 205 -7.68 23.33 10.20
N ALA A 206 -7.01 22.18 10.07
CA ALA A 206 -5.63 22.03 10.48
C ALA A 206 -4.67 22.82 9.56
N LEU A 207 -4.92 22.82 8.25
CA LEU A 207 -4.13 23.60 7.29
C LEU A 207 -4.34 25.11 7.46
N GLU A 208 -5.57 25.55 7.71
CA GLU A 208 -5.89 26.96 7.93
C GLU A 208 -5.17 27.47 9.18
N ARG A 209 -5.26 26.75 10.31
CA ARG A 209 -4.49 27.08 11.52
C ARG A 209 -2.98 27.08 11.31
N ALA A 210 -2.45 26.13 10.55
CA ALA A 210 -1.01 26.10 10.25
C ALA A 210 -0.57 27.30 9.40
N ASN A 211 -1.39 27.71 8.44
CA ASN A 211 -1.15 28.89 7.62
C ASN A 211 -1.22 30.18 8.44
N ASP A 212 -2.17 30.29 9.37
CA ASP A 212 -2.30 31.45 10.26
C ASP A 212 -1.06 31.61 11.14
N ILE A 213 -0.61 30.52 11.78
CA ILE A 213 0.62 30.50 12.57
C ILE A 213 1.83 30.93 11.72
N GLN A 214 1.87 30.50 10.46
CA GLN A 214 2.96 30.86 9.57
C GLN A 214 2.89 32.33 9.13
N ALA A 215 1.68 32.89 8.96
CA ALA A 215 1.48 34.31 8.71
C ALA A 215 1.94 35.16 9.90
N GLU A 216 1.54 34.80 11.13
CA GLU A 216 1.98 35.48 12.36
C GLU A 216 3.50 35.44 12.51
N ARG A 217 4.12 34.28 12.28
CA ARG A 217 5.59 34.16 12.29
C ARG A 217 6.24 35.10 11.28
N ASN A 218 5.68 35.19 10.08
CA ASN A 218 6.20 36.07 9.03
C ASN A 218 6.04 37.55 9.41
N GLU A 219 4.96 37.93 10.08
CA GLU A 219 4.80 39.30 10.62
C GLU A 219 5.84 39.60 11.70
N LEU A 220 6.00 38.73 12.68
CA LEU A 220 7.01 38.90 13.74
C LEU A 220 8.43 39.04 13.18
N LEU A 221 8.75 38.29 12.12
CA LEU A 221 10.03 38.41 11.42
C LEU A 221 10.19 39.79 10.75
N LYS A 222 9.14 40.31 10.11
CA LYS A 222 9.16 41.66 9.52
C LYS A 222 9.35 42.73 10.59
N GLU A 223 8.63 42.63 11.71
CA GLU A 223 8.78 43.55 12.84
C GLU A 223 10.19 43.50 13.42
N TYR A 224 10.73 42.30 13.65
CA TYR A 224 12.10 42.13 14.14
C TYR A 224 13.12 42.79 13.21
N ILE A 225 13.00 42.56 11.90
CA ILE A 225 13.88 43.19 10.90
C ILE A 225 13.74 44.72 10.94
N ALA A 226 12.53 45.25 11.09
CA ALA A 226 12.30 46.69 11.18
C ALA A 226 12.93 47.30 12.45
N ILE A 227 12.86 46.61 13.59
CA ILE A 227 13.49 47.04 14.85
C ILE A 227 15.01 47.03 14.71
N GLN A 228 15.59 45.96 14.17
CA GLN A 228 17.04 45.87 13.93
C GLN A 228 17.55 46.95 12.96
N SER A 229 16.73 47.33 11.98
CA SER A 229 17.05 48.39 11.02
C SER A 229 16.93 49.80 11.60
N ARG A 230 16.20 50.00 12.71
CA ARG A 230 16.11 51.30 13.42
C ARG A 230 17.24 51.50 14.45
N ASN A 231 17.85 50.41 14.90
CA ASN A 231 18.88 50.43 15.94
C ASN A 231 20.32 50.45 15.38
N ASN A 232 20.47 50.36 14.05
CA ASN A 232 21.72 50.58 13.31
C ASN A 232 21.66 51.91 12.55
#